data_AF-A0A8J7H174-F1
#
_entry.id   AF-A0A8J7H174-F1
#
_cell.length_a   1.000
_cell.length_b   1.000
_cell.length_c   1.000
_cell.angle_alpha   90.00
_cell.angle_beta   90.00
_cell.angle_gamma   90.00
#
_symmetry.space_group_name_H-M   'P 1'
#
loop_
_entity.id
_entity.type
_entity.pdbx_description
1 polymer ?
#
loop_
_entity_poly.entity_id
_entity_poly.type
_entity_poly.pdbx_seq_one_letter_code
_entity_poly.pdbx_strand_id
1 'polypeptide(L)'
;MKNNGIVFYLATSAETVVARLKSNPAVSQRPSLTGLSITEEITGIIKERDPLYHESAHYVIDANKEKHEVLQQIYALCISL
;
A
#
# COMPACT_ATOMS: atom_id res chain seq x y z
N MET A 1 0.27 -17.07 3.66
CA MET A 1 -0.76 -16.38 2.86
C MET A 1 -0.81 -16.89 1.43
N LYS A 2 0.33 -16.98 0.71
CA LYS A 2 0.34 -17.36 -0.71
C LYS A 2 -0.39 -18.67 -1.07
N ASN A 3 -0.30 -19.69 -0.22
CA ASN A 3 -0.85 -21.01 -0.55
C ASN A 3 -2.38 -21.12 -0.42
N ASN A 4 -3.06 -20.10 0.11
CA ASN A 4 -4.50 -20.15 0.43
C ASN A 4 -5.34 -19.17 -0.42
N GLY A 5 -4.76 -18.59 -1.46
CA GLY A 5 -5.45 -17.64 -2.35
C GLY A 5 -4.49 -16.67 -3.02
N ILE A 6 -5.02 -15.82 -3.89
CA ILE A 6 -4.23 -14.83 -4.62
C ILE A 6 -3.99 -13.61 -3.73
N VAL A 7 -2.79 -13.05 -3.79
CA VAL A 7 -2.36 -11.91 -2.96
C VAL A 7 -1.91 -10.80 -3.91
N PHE A 8 -2.63 -9.69 -3.91
CA PHE A 8 -2.28 -8.48 -4.63
C PHE A 8 -1.65 -7.49 -3.66
N TYR A 9 -0.42 -7.07 -3.95
CA TYR A 9 0.20 -5.96 -3.25
C TYR A 9 -0.09 -4.66 -3.99
N LEU A 10 -0.76 -3.72 -3.31
CA LEU A 10 -1.04 -2.38 -3.80
C LEU A 10 0.15 -1.45 -3.45
N ALA A 11 1.19 -1.49 -4.28
CA ALA A 11 2.39 -0.68 -4.09
C ALA A 11 2.09 0.79 -4.36
N THR A 12 2.55 1.69 -3.49
CA THR A 12 2.29 3.13 -3.61
C THR A 12 3.42 3.94 -2.97
N SER A 13 3.55 5.20 -3.37
CA SER A 13 4.57 6.11 -2.86
C SER A 13 4.30 6.54 -1.41
N ALA A 14 5.36 6.92 -0.70
CA ALA A 14 5.24 7.47 0.67
C ALA A 14 4.37 8.73 0.68
N GLU A 15 4.51 9.56 -0.34
CA GLU A 15 3.76 10.80 -0.56
C GLU A 15 2.26 10.52 -0.66
N THR A 16 1.87 9.51 -1.46
CA THR A 16 0.47 9.10 -1.60
C THR A 16 -0.10 8.55 -0.29
N VAL A 17 0.68 7.76 0.46
CA VAL A 17 0.26 7.26 1.79
C VAL A 17 0.05 8.41 2.76
N VAL A 18 0.98 9.36 2.82
CA VAL A 18 0.88 10.56 3.69
C VAL A 18 -0.34 11.41 3.31
N ALA A 19 -0.59 11.63 2.02
CA ALA A 19 -1.76 12.38 1.55
C ALA A 19 -3.06 11.70 1.98
N ARG A 20 -3.16 10.38 1.80
CA ARG A 20 -4.31 9.57 2.23
C ARG A 20 -4.52 9.65 3.74
N LEU A 21 -3.44 9.54 4.52
CA LEU A 21 -3.50 9.70 5.97
C LEU A 21 -4.04 11.08 6.32
N LYS A 22 -3.44 12.17 5.83
CA LYS A 22 -3.89 13.55 6.11
C LYS A 22 -5.36 13.81 5.76
N SER A 23 -5.87 13.17 4.69
CA SER A 23 -7.28 13.29 4.29
C SER A 23 -8.26 12.54 5.20
N ASN A 24 -7.78 11.68 6.10
CA ASN A 24 -8.61 10.86 6.98
C ASN A 24 -8.95 11.63 8.28
N PRO A 25 -10.24 11.85 8.60
CA PRO A 25 -10.65 12.55 9.82
C PRO A 25 -10.24 11.81 11.12
N ALA A 26 -9.88 10.53 11.04
CA ALA A 26 -9.37 9.74 12.17
C ALA A 26 -7.85 9.88 12.41
N VAL A 27 -7.14 10.81 11.72
CA VAL A 27 -5.70 11.06 11.96
C VAL A 27 -5.41 11.39 13.42
N SER A 28 -6.31 12.10 14.10
CA SER A 28 -6.22 12.41 15.52
C SER A 28 -6.19 11.18 16.44
N GLN A 29 -6.52 9.99 15.91
CA GLN A 29 -6.46 8.71 16.63
C GLN A 29 -5.18 7.90 16.33
N ARG A 30 -4.25 8.44 15.53
CA ARG A 30 -2.96 7.80 15.23
C ARG A 30 -1.82 8.59 15.88
N PRO A 31 -1.58 8.44 17.19
CA PRO A 31 -0.41 9.05 17.82
C PRO A 31 0.86 8.51 17.16
N SER A 32 1.84 9.40 16.90
CA SER A 32 3.15 8.95 16.44
C SER A 32 3.79 8.09 17.54
N LEU A 33 4.30 6.91 17.16
CA LEU A 33 5.00 6.00 18.07
C LEU A 33 6.50 6.29 18.15
N THR A 34 7.01 7.21 17.32
CA THR A 34 8.46 7.45 17.15
C THR A 34 8.87 8.91 17.36
N GLY A 35 7.92 9.85 17.34
CA GLY A 35 8.19 11.29 17.46
C GLY A 35 8.76 11.93 16.18
N LEU A 36 8.92 11.15 15.11
CA LEU A 36 9.31 11.63 13.79
C LEU A 36 8.14 12.32 13.07
N SER A 37 8.43 13.05 11.98
CA SER A 37 7.35 13.53 11.12
C SER A 37 6.64 12.35 10.44
N ILE A 38 5.35 12.52 10.13
CA ILE A 38 4.55 11.49 9.45
C ILE A 38 5.19 11.03 8.12
N THR A 39 5.89 11.93 7.42
CA THR A 39 6.57 11.59 6.18
C THR A 39 7.77 10.68 6.44
N GLU A 40 8.64 11.02 7.40
CA GLU A 40 9.80 10.20 7.75
C GLU A 40 9.39 8.82 8.27
N GLU A 41 8.34 8.78 9.11
CA GLU A 41 7.80 7.54 9.65
C GLU A 41 7.29 6.62 8.51
N ILE A 42 6.51 7.17 7.57
CA ILE A 42 5.99 6.38 6.44
C ILE A 42 7.10 5.94 5.48
N THR A 43 8.08 6.79 5.18
CA THR A 43 9.23 6.40 4.35
C THR A 43 10.02 5.27 5.00
N GLY A 44 10.26 5.33 6.31
CA GLY A 44 10.93 4.26 7.06
C GLY A 44 10.13 2.96 7.04
N ILE A 45 8.83 3.03 7.30
CA ILE A 45 7.92 1.88 7.28
C ILE A 45 7.89 1.21 5.90
N ILE A 46 7.78 1.98 4.81
CA ILE A 46 7.80 1.44 3.45
C ILE A 46 9.14 0.75 3.20
N LYS A 47 10.26 1.38 3.53
CA LYS A 47 11.59 0.79 3.34
C LYS A 47 11.74 -0.57 4.04
N GLU A 48 11.19 -0.72 5.24
CA GLU A 48 11.24 -1.96 6.00
C GLU A 48 10.26 -3.02 5.50
N ARG A 49 9.03 -2.62 5.14
CA ARG A 49 7.94 -3.56 4.84
C ARG A 49 7.77 -3.90 3.37
N ASP A 50 8.23 -3.05 2.46
CA ASP A 50 8.08 -3.25 1.02
C ASP A 50 8.65 -4.61 0.55
N PRO A 51 9.85 -5.04 0.98
CA PRO A 51 10.37 -6.38 0.65
C PRO A 51 9.46 -7.52 1.11
N LEU A 52 8.87 -7.40 2.31
CA LEU A 52 7.97 -8.42 2.88
C LEU A 52 6.66 -8.51 2.11
N TYR A 53 6.12 -7.37 1.66
CA TYR A 53 4.94 -7.34 0.81
C TYR A 53 5.21 -7.93 -0.57
N HIS A 54 6.35 -7.61 -1.16
CA HIS A 54 6.81 -8.23 -2.41
C HIS A 54 6.95 -9.75 -2.28
N GLU A 55 7.60 -10.24 -1.23
CA GLU A 55 7.76 -11.68 -0.97
C GLU A 55 6.40 -12.37 -0.80
N SER A 56 5.41 -11.69 -0.22
CA SER A 56 4.07 -12.23 0.04
C SER A 56 3.10 -12.12 -1.14
N ALA A 57 3.41 -11.32 -2.16
CA ALA A 57 2.51 -11.05 -3.28
C ALA A 57 2.64 -12.06 -4.44
N HIS A 58 1.51 -12.37 -5.07
CA HIS A 58 1.48 -12.99 -6.40
C HIS A 58 1.60 -11.93 -7.50
N TYR A 59 0.97 -10.78 -7.29
CA TYR A 59 0.97 -9.65 -8.21
C TYR A 59 1.20 -8.34 -7.46
N VAL A 60 1.94 -7.44 -8.09
CA VAL A 60 2.18 -6.09 -7.59
C VAL A 60 1.45 -5.11 -8.51
N ILE A 61 0.61 -4.27 -7.93
CA ILE A 61 -0.24 -3.31 -8.63
C ILE A 61 0.19 -1.92 -8.22
N ASP A 62 0.43 -1.05 -9.20
CA ASP A 62 0.70 0.36 -8.96
C ASP A 62 -0.58 1.08 -8.51
N ALA A 63 -0.66 1.34 -7.20
CA ALA A 63 -1.76 2.00 -6.53
C ALA A 63 -1.56 3.52 -6.41
N ASN A 64 -0.61 4.10 -7.14
CA ASN A 64 -0.56 5.56 -7.37
C ASN A 64 -1.52 6.01 -8.47
N LYS A 65 -2.01 5.08 -9.30
CA LYS A 65 -3.01 5.33 -10.35
C LYS A 65 -4.40 5.58 -9.79
N GLU A 66 -5.31 6.03 -10.66
CA GLU A 66 -6.71 6.20 -10.31
C GLU A 66 -7.37 4.86 -9.95
N LYS A 67 -8.37 4.92 -9.05
CA LYS A 67 -9.04 3.70 -8.53
C LYS A 67 -9.58 2.79 -9.63
N HIS A 68 -10.10 3.37 -10.70
CA HIS A 68 -10.63 2.62 -11.83
C HIS A 68 -9.53 1.84 -12.57
N GLU A 69 -8.36 2.43 -12.76
CA GLU A 69 -7.22 1.79 -13.42
C GLU A 69 -6.65 0.66 -12.56
N VAL A 70 -6.60 0.85 -11.25
CA VAL A 70 -6.20 -0.20 -10.29
C VAL A 70 -7.18 -1.38 -10.37
N LEU A 71 -8.48 -1.09 -10.38
CA LEU A 71 -9.52 -2.13 -10.49
C LEU A 71 -9.42 -2.89 -11.81
N GLN A 72 -9.22 -2.19 -12.92
CA GLN A 72 -9.06 -2.82 -14.24
C GLN A 72 -7.86 -3.76 -14.28
N GLN A 73 -6.72 -3.36 -13.71
CA GLN A 73 -5.52 -4.21 -13.65
C GLN A 73 -5.77 -5.49 -12.84
N ILE A 74 -6.39 -5.38 -11.66
CA ILE A 74 -6.73 -6.54 -10.83
C ILE A 74 -7.69 -7.47 -11.59
N TYR A 75 -8.73 -6.91 -12.21
CA TYR A 75 -9.73 -7.69 -12.95
C TYR A 75 -9.11 -8.44 -14.14
N ALA A 76 -8.22 -7.80 -14.90
CA ALA A 76 -7.51 -8.43 -16.01
C ALA A 76 -6.65 -9.62 -15.55
N LEU A 77 -5.98 -9.50 -14.41
CA LEU A 77 -5.19 -10.59 -13.82
C LEU A 77 -6.08 -11.73 -13.34
N CYS A 78 -7.23 -11.44 -12.73
CA CYS A 78 -8.18 -12.46 -12.28
C CYS A 78 -8.81 -13.27 -13.43
N ILE A 79 -9.03 -12.67 -14.60
CA ILE A 79 -9.53 -13.41 -15.78
C ILE A 79 -8.46 -14.35 -16.36
N SER A 80 -7.18 -14.06 -16.09
CA SER A 80 -6.05 -14.83 -16.62
C SER A 80 -5.62 -15.99 -15.72
N LEU A 81 -6.36 -16.24 -14.63
CA LEU A 81 -6.11 -17.26 -13.60
C LEU A 81 -7.08 -18.44 -13.75
#